data_AF-A0A428R894-F1
#
_entry.id   AF-A0A428R894-F1
#
_cell.length_a   1.000
_cell.length_b   1.000
_cell.length_c   1.000
_cell.angle_alpha   90.00
_cell.angle_beta   90.00
_cell.angle_gamma   90.00
#
_symmetry.space_group_name_H-M   'P 1'
#
loop_
_entity.id
_entity.type
_entity.pdbx_description
1 polymer ?
#
loop_
_entity_poly.entity_id
_entity_poly.type
_entity_poly.pdbx_seq_one_letter_code
_entity_poly.pdbx_strand_id
1 'polypeptide(L)'
;MSFRVNDLTEDENFFLDARTTPYVAVGEGQKVYWKDCTLKIFKSTDTSKPIDTRKEASDGEGLVLKGTTVWFGGKNGKVKEV
;
A
#
# COMPACT_ATOMS: atom_id res chain seq x y z
N MET A 1 -9.28 -0.87 -13.86
CA MET A 1 -9.18 0.20 -12.86
C MET A 1 -8.03 -0.13 -11.92
N SER A 2 -7.16 0.85 -11.72
CA SER A 2 -6.02 0.84 -10.81
C SER A 2 -6.48 0.73 -9.35
N PHE A 3 -5.69 0.07 -8.52
CA PHE A 3 -5.80 -0.06 -7.06
C PHE A 3 -6.87 0.81 -6.37
N ARG A 4 -7.87 0.17 -5.76
CA ARG A 4 -8.90 0.85 -4.98
C ARG A 4 -8.51 0.85 -3.50
N VAL A 5 -8.35 2.04 -2.94
CA VAL A 5 -8.17 2.26 -1.51
C VAL A 5 -9.53 2.32 -0.83
N ASN A 6 -9.67 1.58 0.26
CA ASN A 6 -10.80 1.62 1.18
C ASN A 6 -10.33 2.00 2.59
N ASP A 7 -11.27 2.37 3.44
CA ASP A 7 -11.01 2.66 4.84
C ASP A 7 -10.49 1.40 5.55
N LEU A 8 -9.52 1.60 6.45
CA LEU A 8 -8.93 0.51 7.22
C LEU A 8 -9.96 -0.10 8.15
N THR A 9 -10.17 -1.41 8.03
CA THR A 9 -11.09 -2.15 8.92
C THR A 9 -10.40 -2.82 10.10
N GLU A 10 -9.09 -3.04 10.00
CA GLU A 10 -8.28 -3.75 10.99
C GLU A 10 -7.73 -2.82 12.09
N ASP A 11 -7.49 -3.39 13.27
CA ASP A 11 -7.01 -2.65 14.45
C ASP A 11 -5.47 -2.65 14.59
N GLU A 12 -4.95 -2.02 15.65
CA GLU A 12 -3.50 -1.98 15.92
C GLU A 12 -2.86 -3.36 16.10
N ASN A 13 -3.60 -4.32 16.66
CA ASN A 13 -3.09 -5.66 16.95
C ASN A 13 -2.79 -6.40 15.65
N PHE A 14 -3.59 -6.15 14.61
CA PHE A 14 -3.34 -6.68 13.28
C PHE A 14 -1.95 -6.29 12.72
N PHE A 15 -1.40 -5.15 13.13
CA PHE A 15 -0.11 -4.62 12.65
C PHE A 15 1.07 -4.87 13.61
N LEU A 16 0.96 -5.80 14.55
CA LEU A 16 2.07 -6.11 15.48
C LEU A 16 3.27 -6.77 14.78
N ASP A 17 3.01 -7.57 13.76
CA ASP A 17 3.98 -8.28 12.92
C ASP A 17 4.12 -7.66 11.52
N ALA A 18 3.56 -6.46 11.31
CA ALA A 18 3.60 -5.77 10.03
C ALA A 18 5.01 -5.32 9.65
N ARG A 19 5.26 -5.22 8.34
CA ARG A 19 6.48 -4.64 7.80
C ARG A 19 6.49 -3.13 8.00
N THR A 20 7.67 -2.55 8.15
CA THR A 20 7.85 -1.09 8.24
C THR A 20 8.12 -0.48 6.87
N THR A 21 7.75 0.79 6.69
CA THR A 21 8.10 1.56 5.49
C THR A 21 9.60 1.92 5.44
N PRO A 22 10.17 2.16 4.24
CA PRO A 22 9.53 2.04 2.93
C PRO A 22 9.32 0.58 2.52
N TYR A 23 8.19 0.30 1.86
CA TYR A 23 7.86 -1.04 1.38
C TYR A 23 7.24 -0.99 -0.02
N VAL A 24 7.44 -2.03 -0.83
CA VAL A 24 6.86 -2.15 -2.17
C VAL A 24 6.07 -3.45 -2.26
N ALA A 25 4.77 -3.34 -2.53
CA ALA A 25 3.92 -4.47 -2.88
C ALA A 25 3.80 -4.55 -4.40
N VAL A 26 4.21 -5.69 -4.97
CA VAL A 26 3.95 -6.03 -6.37
C VAL A 26 2.64 -6.79 -6.42
N GLY A 27 1.71 -6.35 -7.26
CA GLY A 27 0.39 -6.94 -7.36
C GLY A 27 0.42 -8.35 -7.92
N GLU A 28 -0.08 -9.28 -7.12
CA GLU A 28 -0.34 -10.67 -7.46
C GLU A 28 -1.81 -11.05 -7.18
N GLY A 29 -2.63 -10.09 -6.70
CA GLY A 29 -4.01 -10.33 -6.28
C GLY A 29 -4.18 -10.44 -4.76
N GLN A 30 -3.19 -10.02 -3.98
CA GLN A 30 -3.20 -10.01 -2.52
C GLN A 30 -3.83 -8.74 -1.95
N LYS A 31 -4.37 -8.84 -0.74
CA LYS A 31 -4.82 -7.66 0.01
C LYS A 31 -3.65 -7.04 0.76
N VAL A 32 -3.59 -5.73 0.76
CA VAL A 32 -2.59 -4.97 1.51
C VAL A 32 -3.28 -3.96 2.40
N TYR A 33 -2.86 -3.94 3.66
CA TYR A 33 -3.31 -3.03 4.70
C TYR A 33 -2.13 -2.14 5.07
N TRP A 34 -2.38 -0.86 5.31
CA TRP A 34 -1.34 0.09 5.70
C TRP A 34 -1.83 1.08 6.74
N LYS A 35 -0.87 1.63 7.47
CA LYS A 35 -1.09 2.59 8.55
C LYS A 35 0.03 3.62 8.60
N ASP A 36 -0.31 4.90 8.75
CA ASP A 36 0.61 6.04 8.70
C ASP A 36 1.49 6.04 7.42
N CYS A 37 0.87 5.69 6.28
CA CYS A 37 1.58 5.54 5.00
C CYS A 37 1.16 6.58 3.96
N THR A 38 2.16 7.09 3.25
CA THR A 38 2.03 7.74 1.95
C THR A 38 2.13 6.69 0.85
N LEU A 39 1.39 6.88 -0.24
CA LEU A 39 1.30 5.90 -1.32
C LEU A 39 1.79 6.47 -2.64
N LYS A 40 2.47 5.64 -3.44
CA LYS A 40 2.68 5.86 -4.87
C LYS A 40 2.25 4.60 -5.61
N ILE A 41 1.33 4.75 -6.54
CA ILE A 41 0.76 3.64 -7.31
C ILE A 41 1.33 3.72 -8.71
N PHE A 42 1.82 2.59 -9.22
CA PHE A 42 2.47 2.44 -10.51
C PHE A 42 1.78 1.34 -11.32
N LYS A 43 1.96 1.39 -12.64
CA LYS A 43 1.75 0.20 -13.46
C LYS A 43 2.96 -0.72 -13.26
N SER A 44 2.72 -2.03 -13.13
CA SER A 44 3.76 -3.01 -12.78
C SER A 44 4.98 -2.98 -13.71
N THR A 45 4.78 -2.68 -14.99
CA THR A 45 5.86 -2.63 -16.00
C THR A 45 6.61 -1.30 -16.04
N ASP A 46 6.15 -0.27 -15.30
CA ASP A 46 6.74 1.07 -15.32
C ASP A 46 6.64 1.73 -13.94
N THR A 47 7.73 1.64 -13.17
CA THR A 47 7.88 2.32 -11.89
C THR A 47 8.55 3.70 -12.01
N SER A 48 8.79 4.20 -13.22
CA SER A 48 9.43 5.51 -13.43
C SER A 48 8.48 6.67 -13.15
N LYS A 49 7.17 6.48 -13.41
CA LYS A 49 6.13 7.48 -13.18
C LYS A 49 4.94 6.87 -12.45
N PRO A 50 4.60 7.37 -11.24
CA PRO A 50 3.40 6.92 -10.58
C PRO A 50 2.16 7.40 -11.35
N ILE A 51 1.17 6.53 -11.46
CA ILE A 51 -0.15 6.86 -12.00
C ILE A 51 -1.02 7.59 -10.97
N ASP A 52 -0.73 7.41 -9.68
CA ASP A 52 -1.36 8.13 -8.58
C ASP A 52 -0.37 8.26 -7.40
N THR A 53 -0.47 9.34 -6.65
CA THR A 53 0.35 9.61 -5.47
C THR A 53 -0.47 10.24 -4.37
N ARG A 54 -0.53 9.57 -3.23
CA ARG A 54 -1.13 10.07 -1.99
C ARG A 54 -0.02 10.53 -1.08
N LYS A 55 0.16 11.86 -1.01
CA LYS A 55 1.26 12.50 -0.26
C LYS A 55 0.99 12.62 1.23
N GLU A 56 -0.28 12.57 1.63
CA GLU A 56 -0.67 12.59 3.02
C GLU A 56 -0.59 11.18 3.60
N ALA A 57 -0.02 11.08 4.80
CA ALA A 57 -0.03 9.81 5.51
C ALA A 57 -1.47 9.46 5.86
N SER A 58 -1.86 8.23 5.50
CA SER A 58 -3.21 7.74 5.68
C SER A 58 -3.17 6.27 6.05
N ASP A 59 -4.29 5.82 6.61
CA ASP A 59 -4.56 4.43 6.92
C ASP A 59 -5.52 3.90 5.86
N GLY A 60 -5.41 2.62 5.53
CA GLY A 60 -6.33 2.03 4.58
C GLY A 60 -6.00 0.60 4.20
N GLU A 61 -6.86 0.06 3.35
CA GLU A 61 -6.71 -1.27 2.79
C GLU A 61 -7.07 -1.29 1.30
N GLY A 62 -6.51 -2.25 0.57
CA GLY A 62 -6.72 -2.35 -0.87
C GLY A 62 -6.23 -3.65 -1.47
N LEU A 63 -6.90 -4.07 -2.55
CA LEU A 63 -6.52 -5.24 -3.33
C LEU A 63 -5.49 -4.83 -4.40
N VAL A 64 -4.26 -5.34 -4.31
CA VAL A 64 -3.22 -5.07 -5.29
C VAL A 64 -3.28 -6.12 -6.40
N LEU A 65 -4.00 -5.80 -7.46
CA LEU A 65 -4.16 -6.70 -8.62
C LEU A 65 -2.87 -6.80 -9.45
N LYS A 66 -2.71 -7.94 -10.13
CA LYS A 66 -1.65 -8.14 -11.12
C LYS A 66 -1.59 -7.00 -12.13
N GLY A 67 -0.38 -6.50 -12.37
CA GLY A 67 -0.18 -5.33 -13.22
C GLY A 67 -0.12 -4.00 -12.47
N THR A 68 -0.20 -4.01 -11.14
CA THR A 68 -0.07 -2.83 -10.28
C THR A 68 1.11 -3.00 -9.33
N THR A 69 1.86 -1.92 -9.07
CA THR A 69 2.86 -1.88 -8.01
C THR A 69 2.53 -0.72 -7.08
N VAL A 70 2.53 -0.93 -5.78
CA VAL A 70 2.27 0.11 -4.78
C VAL A 70 3.50 0.27 -3.90
N TRP A 71 4.04 1.48 -3.87
CA TRP A 71 5.08 1.87 -2.94
C TRP A 71 4.44 2.56 -1.73
N PHE A 72 4.82 2.12 -0.55
CA PHE A 72 4.42 2.64 0.74
C PHE A 72 5.61 3.34 1.38
N GLY A 73 5.43 4.60 1.77
CA GLY A 73 6.41 5.39 2.50
C GLY A 73 5.82 6.05 3.73
N GLY A 74 6.63 6.69 4.54
CA GLY A 74 6.21 7.26 5.82
C GLY A 74 7.25 6.98 6.87
N LYS A 75 7.33 7.82 7.91
CA LYS A 75 8.36 7.67 8.96
C LYS A 75 8.03 6.51 9.90
N ASN A 76 6.76 6.28 10.20
CA ASN A 76 6.30 5.21 11.09
C ASN A 76 5.30 4.27 10.39
N GLY A 77 5.36 4.23 9.06
CA GLY A 77 4.41 3.49 8.26
C GLY A 77 4.51 1.99 8.51
N LYS A 78 3.35 1.34 8.61
CA LYS A 78 3.23 -0.11 8.71
C LYS A 78 2.48 -0.65 7.50
N VAL A 79 2.89 -1.81 7.02
CA VAL A 79 2.29 -2.49 5.87
C VAL A 79 2.18 -3.98 6.14
N LYS A 80 1.00 -4.55 5.90
CA LYS A 80 0.74 -5.99 6.03
C LYS A 80 0.05 -6.52 4.79
N GLU A 81 0.57 -7.63 4.27
CA GLU A 81 0.02 -8.34 3.12
C GLU A 81 -0.65 -9.62 3.60
N VAL A 82 -1.79 -9.96 2.99
CA VAL A 82 -2.57 -11.19 3.26
C VAL A 82 -2.98 -11.85 1.95
#